data_AF-A0A1C6F8V8-F1
#
_entry.id   AF-A0A1C6F8V8-F1
#
_cell.length_a   1.000
_cell.length_b   1.000
_cell.length_c   1.000
_cell.angle_alpha   90.00
_cell.angle_beta   90.00
_cell.angle_gamma   90.00
#
_symmetry.space_group_name_H-M   'P 1'
#
loop_
_entity.id
_entity.type
_entity.pdbx_description
1 polymer ?
#
loop_
_entity_poly.entity_id
_entity_poly.type
_entity_poly.pdbx_seq_one_letter_code
_entity_poly.pdbx_strand_id
1 'polypeptide(L)'
;MNEIKIRSDNRVSVGANIKRIRISKGVRAFDLIRDLQLQGFTLNKQRYYKLEHDLANIYASEMVAISQYLNVDINEFFRDNQF
;
A
#
# COMPACT_ATOMS: atom_id res chain seq x y z
N MET A 1 12.47 18.92 -2.21
CA MET A 1 11.38 18.97 -1.21
C MET A 1 11.54 17.73 -0.33
N ASN A 2 11.57 17.86 1.00
CA ASN A 2 11.70 16.68 1.86
C ASN A 2 10.35 15.96 1.91
N GLU A 3 10.27 14.81 1.24
CA GLU A 3 9.05 14.01 1.23
C GLU A 3 8.89 13.25 2.55
N ILE A 4 7.73 13.41 3.19
CA ILE A 4 7.37 12.66 4.41
C ILE A 4 6.64 11.39 4.01
N LYS A 5 6.95 10.30 4.69
CA LYS A 5 6.29 9.00 4.50
C LYS A 5 5.31 8.72 5.63
N ILE A 6 4.23 8.04 5.30
CA ILE A 6 3.28 7.50 6.27
C ILE A 6 3.87 6.20 6.81
N ARG A 7 3.89 6.07 8.14
CA ARG A 7 4.44 4.94 8.88
C ARG A 7 3.31 4.24 9.64
N SER A 8 3.24 2.92 9.53
CA SER A 8 2.37 2.09 10.36
C SER A 8 2.79 2.16 11.83
N ASP A 9 1.82 2.07 12.73
CA ASP A 9 2.06 2.04 14.17
C ASP A 9 1.49 0.75 14.79
N ASN A 10 1.48 0.68 16.12
CA ASN A 10 1.04 -0.53 16.85
C ASN A 10 -0.48 -0.75 16.79
N ARG A 11 -1.26 0.23 16.31
CA ARG A 11 -2.72 0.13 16.18
C ARG A 11 -3.10 -0.11 14.72
N VAL A 12 -2.53 0.70 13.83
CA VAL A 12 -2.84 0.72 12.41
C VAL A 12 -1.67 0.19 11.58
N SER A 13 -1.93 -0.98 10.98
CA SER A 13 -1.03 -1.63 10.03
C SER A 13 -1.48 -1.34 8.60
N VAL A 14 -0.94 -0.25 8.02
CA VAL A 14 -1.30 0.19 6.66
C VAL A 14 -0.87 -0.86 5.63
N GLY A 15 0.32 -1.43 5.80
CA GLY A 15 0.86 -2.46 4.94
C GLY A 15 0.01 -3.71 4.90
N ALA A 16 -0.36 -4.26 6.07
CA ALA A 16 -1.18 -5.46 6.12
C ALA A 16 -2.61 -5.19 5.63
N ASN A 17 -3.16 -3.99 5.86
CA ASN A 17 -4.47 -3.62 5.32
C ASN A 17 -4.47 -3.59 3.79
N ILE A 18 -3.47 -2.97 3.16
CA ILE A 18 -3.28 -3.01 1.70
C ILE A 18 -3.17 -4.45 1.21
N LYS A 19 -2.35 -5.28 1.87
CA LYS A 19 -2.17 -6.69 1.53
C LYS A 19 -3.50 -7.47 1.59
N ARG A 20 -4.26 -7.30 2.67
CA ARG A 20 -5.56 -7.95 2.89
C ARG A 20 -6.54 -7.60 1.77
N ILE A 21 -6.67 -6.30 1.46
CA ILE A 21 -7.57 -5.82 0.42
C ILE A 21 -7.13 -6.36 -0.94
N ARG A 22 -5.84 -6.28 -1.27
CA ARG A 22 -5.29 -6.80 -2.53
C ARG A 22 -5.63 -8.29 -2.70
N ILE A 23 -5.38 -9.10 -1.68
CA ILE A 23 -5.66 -10.54 -1.72
C ILE A 23 -7.16 -10.80 -1.87
N SER A 24 -8.02 -10.07 -1.15
CA SER A 24 -9.49 -10.22 -1.27
C SER A 24 -10.02 -9.89 -2.66
N LYS A 25 -9.31 -9.06 -3.43
CA LYS A 25 -9.65 -8.71 -4.82
C LYS A 25 -8.99 -9.62 -5.86
N GLY A 26 -8.24 -10.64 -5.43
CA GLY A 26 -7.53 -11.56 -6.34
C GLY A 26 -6.39 -10.89 -7.14
N VAL A 27 -5.94 -9.72 -6.72
CA VAL A 27 -4.91 -8.95 -7.42
C VAL A 27 -3.53 -9.49 -7.06
N ARG A 28 -2.68 -9.77 -8.04
CA ARG A 28 -1.27 -10.13 -7.77
C ARG A 28 -0.47 -8.87 -7.50
N ALA A 29 0.46 -8.94 -6.55
CA ALA A 29 1.37 -7.83 -6.23
C ALA A 29 2.10 -7.30 -7.48
N PHE A 30 2.52 -8.20 -8.37
CA PHE A 30 3.18 -7.84 -9.62
C PHE A 30 2.33 -6.93 -10.53
N ASP A 31 1.03 -7.20 -10.65
CA ASP A 31 0.15 -6.43 -11.53
C ASP A 31 -0.05 -5.00 -11.00
N LEU A 32 -0.23 -4.86 -9.68
CA LEU A 32 -0.30 -3.56 -9.00
C LEU A 32 1.00 -2.78 -9.13
N ILE A 33 2.15 -3.41 -8.86
CA ILE A 33 3.46 -2.75 -8.97
C ILE A 33 3.67 -2.26 -10.41
N ARG A 34 3.36 -3.09 -11.41
CA ARG A 34 3.51 -2.75 -12.82
C ARG A 34 2.66 -1.52 -13.18
N ASP A 35 1.42 -1.47 -12.72
CA ASP A 35 0.53 -0.34 -13.00
C ASP A 35 1.06 0.96 -12.38
N LEU A 36 1.46 0.92 -11.11
CA LEU A 36 2.09 2.07 -10.44
C LEU A 36 3.38 2.50 -11.17
N GLN A 37 4.20 1.56 -11.64
CA GLN A 37 5.39 1.90 -12.42
C GLN A 37 5.06 2.61 -13.74
N LEU A 38 3.99 2.20 -14.43
CA LEU A 38 3.51 2.87 -15.64
C LEU A 38 2.99 4.29 -15.37
N GLN A 39 2.50 4.56 -14.16
CA GLN A 39 2.14 5.90 -13.70
C GLN A 39 3.35 6.75 -13.26
N GLY A 40 4.58 6.21 -13.33
CA GLY A 40 5.82 6.92 -13.00
C GLY A 40 6.32 6.71 -11.57
N PHE A 41 5.68 5.85 -10.76
CA PHE A 41 6.18 5.52 -9.43
C PHE A 41 7.41 4.60 -9.49
N THR A 42 8.37 4.79 -8.58
CA THR A 42 9.61 3.99 -8.49
C THR A 42 9.48 2.76 -7.59
N LEU A 43 8.25 2.39 -7.24
CA LEU A 43 7.95 1.24 -6.40
C LEU A 43 8.39 -0.06 -7.09
N ASN A 44 9.16 -0.89 -6.38
CA ASN A 44 9.63 -2.18 -6.88
C ASN A 44 9.15 -3.34 -6.00
N LYS A 45 9.33 -4.58 -6.49
CA LYS A 45 8.86 -5.79 -5.80
C LYS A 45 9.37 -5.93 -4.38
N GLN A 46 10.65 -5.62 -4.12
CA GLN A 46 11.23 -5.76 -2.78
C GLN A 46 10.66 -4.71 -1.82
N ARG A 47 10.51 -3.46 -2.27
CA ARG A 47 9.94 -2.40 -1.45
C ARG A 47 8.44 -2.62 -1.21
N TYR A 48 7.70 -3.08 -2.20
CA TYR A 48 6.29 -3.43 -2.03
C TYR A 48 6.10 -4.62 -1.10
N TYR A 49 6.95 -5.65 -1.19
CA TYR A 49 6.95 -6.75 -0.22
C TYR A 49 7.17 -6.23 1.20
N LYS A 50 8.17 -5.36 1.41
CA LYS A 50 8.40 -4.75 2.72
C LYS A 50 7.20 -3.92 3.19
N LEU A 51 6.61 -3.15 2.29
CA LEU A 51 5.40 -2.36 2.57
C LEU A 51 4.26 -3.27 3.07
N GLU A 52 3.95 -4.36 2.38
CA GLU A 52 2.87 -5.28 2.77
C GLU A 52 3.09 -6.02 4.10
N HIS A 53 4.28 -5.90 4.69
CA HIS A 53 4.65 -6.47 5.99
C HIS A 53 5.07 -5.37 6.99
N ASP A 54 4.73 -4.10 6.73
CA ASP A 54 5.11 -2.92 7.55
C ASP A 54 6.61 -2.75 7.80
N LEU A 55 7.45 -3.34 6.97
CA LEU A 55 8.90 -3.20 6.99
C LEU A 55 9.39 -1.98 6.19
N ALA A 56 8.48 -1.24 5.55
CA ALA A 56 8.78 -0.01 4.82
C ALA A 56 7.61 0.98 4.87
N ASN A 57 7.95 2.26 4.98
CA ASN A 57 6.98 3.35 4.94
C ASN A 57 6.55 3.67 3.49
N ILE A 58 5.34 4.21 3.36
CA ILE A 58 4.69 4.52 2.08
C ILE A 58 4.57 6.03 1.86
N TYR A 59 4.68 6.49 0.63
CA TYR A 59 4.34 7.87 0.29
C TYR A 59 2.83 8.06 0.16
N ALA A 60 2.30 9.21 0.54
CA ALA A 60 0.87 9.49 0.39
C ALA A 60 0.39 9.35 -1.07
N SER A 61 1.21 9.76 -2.03
CA SER A 61 0.93 9.60 -3.46
C SER A 61 0.80 8.13 -3.89
N GLU A 62 1.68 7.26 -3.39
CA GLU A 62 1.60 5.82 -3.63
C GLU A 62 0.34 5.23 -3.00
N MET A 63 -0.01 5.67 -1.80
CA MET A 63 -1.21 5.22 -1.11
C MET A 63 -2.47 5.55 -1.92
N VAL A 64 -2.58 6.77 -2.44
CA VAL A 64 -3.68 7.17 -3.32
C VAL A 64 -3.71 6.34 -4.61
N ALA A 65 -2.55 6.11 -5.24
CA ALA A 65 -2.49 5.28 -6.45
C ALA A 65 -2.92 3.83 -6.19
N ILE A 66 -2.53 3.26 -5.03
CA ILE A 66 -2.96 1.93 -4.61
C ILE A 66 -4.47 1.88 -4.36
N SER A 67 -5.06 2.89 -3.71
CA SER A 67 -6.51 2.90 -3.46
C SER A 67 -7.31 3.00 -4.76
N GLN A 68 -6.83 3.80 -5.71
CA GLN A 68 -7.43 3.90 -7.05
C GLN A 68 -7.32 2.58 -7.82
N TYR A 69 -6.12 1.99 -7.88
CA TYR A 69 -5.90 0.71 -8.55
C TYR A 69 -6.75 -0.42 -7.95
N LEU A 70 -6.80 -0.48 -6.62
CA LEU A 70 -7.61 -1.46 -5.90
C LEU A 70 -9.10 -1.08 -5.89
N ASN A 71 -9.52 0.08 -6.42
CA ASN A 71 -10.90 0.57 -6.39
C ASN A 71 -11.53 0.44 -4.99
N VAL A 72 -10.94 1.11 -4.02
CA VAL A 72 -11.33 1.08 -2.61
C VAL A 72 -11.17 2.47 -2.00
N ASP A 73 -12.00 2.80 -1.00
CA ASP A 73 -11.81 4.02 -0.23
C ASP A 73 -10.48 3.99 0.54
N ILE A 74 -9.73 5.09 0.54
CA ILE A 74 -8.42 5.15 1.17
C ILE A 74 -8.47 4.92 2.69
N ASN A 75 -9.62 5.20 3.33
CA ASN A 75 -9.82 4.95 4.76
C ASN A 75 -9.75 3.46 5.11
N GLU A 76 -9.96 2.56 4.13
CA GLU A 76 -9.82 1.12 4.33
C GLU A 76 -8.38 0.71 4.69
N PHE A 77 -7.39 1.53 4.36
CA PHE A 77 -5.99 1.30 4.74
C PHE A 77 -5.71 1.61 6.20
N PHE A 78 -6.61 2.34 6.87
CA PHE A 78 -6.45 2.76 8.26
C PHE A 78 -7.38 2.04 9.24
N ARG A 79 -8.09 1.00 8.80
CA ARG A 79 -8.92 0.20 9.71
C ARG A 79 -8.03 -0.51 10.74
N ASP A 80 -8.44 -0.44 12.00
CA ASP A 80 -7.81 -1.20 13.09
C ASP A 80 -7.99 -2.70 12.83
N ASN A 81 -6.91 -3.46 13.01
CA ASN A 81 -6.93 -4.92 12.92
C ASN A 81 -7.28 -5.59 14.27
N GLN A 82 -7.87 -4.84 15.22
CA GLN A 82 -8.33 -5.40 16.49
C GLN A 82 -9.69 -6.08 16.31
N PHE A 83 -9.64 -7.36 15.95
CA PHE A 83 -10.59 -8.37 16.44
C PHE A 83 -9.83 -9.31 17.37
#